data_AF-A0A9E2QVN0-F1
#
_entry.id   AF-A0A9E2QVN0-F1
#
_cell.length_a   1.000
_cell.length_b   1.000
_cell.length_c   1.000
_cell.angle_alpha   90.00
_cell.angle_beta   90.00
_cell.angle_gamma   90.00
#
_symmetry.space_group_name_H-M   'P 1'
#
loop_
_entity.id
_entity.type
_entity.pdbx_description
1 polymer ?
#
loop_
_entity_poly.entity_id
_entity_poly.type
_entity_poly.pdbx_seq_one_letter_code
_entity_poly.pdbx_strand_id
1 'polypeptide(L)' 'MKPPLQTVLGHRIAPPRITARAVLLLIAWIGLPVLALGMALDLATQWLFGWCVGLWCLAN' A
#
# COMPACT_ATOMS: atom_id res chain seq x y z
N MET A 1 0.25 25.64 -1.80
CA MET A 1 -1.11 26.16 -1.53
C MET A 1 -1.48 25.80 -0.09
N LYS A 2 -1.91 26.77 0.73
CA LYS A 2 -2.34 26.50 2.11
C LYS A 2 -3.74 25.88 2.07
N PRO A 3 -3.99 24.72 2.68
CA PRO A 3 -5.32 24.13 2.66
C PRO A 3 -6.33 25.08 3.31
N PRO A 4 -7.54 25.26 2.72
CA PRO A 4 -8.56 26.13 3.30
C PRO A 4 -8.96 25.61 4.67
N LEU A 5 -9.17 26.54 5.60
CA LEU A 5 -9.60 26.19 6.96
C LEU A 5 -11.03 25.64 6.90
N GLN A 6 -11.22 24.35 7.17
CA GLN A 6 -12.55 23.73 7.22
C GLN A 6 -13.14 23.77 8.63
N THR A 7 -14.39 24.23 8.70
CA THR A 7 -15.23 24.15 9.89
C THR A 7 -16.29 23.09 9.64
N VAL A 8 -16.36 22.08 10.49
CA VAL A 8 -17.34 20.99 10.39
C VAL A 8 -18.13 20.97 11.70
N LEU A 9 -19.46 21.05 11.63
CA LEU A 9 -20.35 21.09 12.82
C LEU A 9 -19.95 22.16 13.85
N GLY A 10 -19.52 23.34 13.40
CA GLY A 10 -19.06 24.42 14.27
C GLY A 10 -17.68 24.22 14.91
N HIS A 11 -17.01 23.08 14.66
CA HIS A 11 -15.68 22.78 15.18
C HIS A 11 -14.61 23.01 14.09
N ARG A 12 -13.50 23.64 14.46
CA ARG A 12 -12.35 23.78 13.56
C ARG A 12 -11.52 22.50 13.57
N ILE A 13 -11.30 21.92 12.39
CA ILE A 13 -10.44 20.76 12.24
C ILE A 13 -9.00 21.23 12.06
N ALA A 14 -8.07 20.59 12.78
CA ALA A 14 -6.65 20.85 12.61
C ALA A 14 -6.21 20.49 11.16
N PRO A 15 -5.29 21.25 10.56
CA PRO A 15 -4.83 20.97 9.20
C PRO A 15 -4.20 19.58 9.12
N PRO A 16 -4.32 18.88 7.98
CA PRO A 16 -3.71 17.57 7.79
C PRO A 16 -2.20 17.66 7.99
N ARG A 17 -1.65 16.78 8.82
CA ARG A 17 -0.21 16.69 9.07
C ARG A 17 0.30 15.34 8.59
N ILE A 18 1.41 15.36 7.86
CA ILE A 18 2.14 14.14 7.56
C ILE A 18 2.80 13.69 8.86
N THR A 19 2.33 12.55 9.38
CA THR A 19 2.91 11.88 10.55
C THR A 19 3.55 10.57 10.10
N ALA A 20 4.48 10.04 10.88
CA ALA A 20 5.08 8.73 10.58
C ALA A 20 4.01 7.64 10.40
N ARG A 21 2.96 7.67 11.24
CA ARG A 21 1.81 6.75 11.13
C ARG A 21 1.06 6.92 9.80
N ALA A 22 0.85 8.15 9.34
CA ALA A 22 0.21 8.40 8.05
C ALA A 22 1.03 7.84 6.88
N VAL A 23 2.37 7.98 6.93
CA VAL A 23 3.26 7.41 5.91
C VAL A 23 3.24 5.88 5.94
N LEU A 24 3.30 5.27 7.12
CA LEU A 24 3.20 3.82 7.25
C LEU A 24 1.87 3.27 6.73
N LEU A 25 0.77 3.96 7.02
CA LEU A 25 -0.54 3.59 6.48
C LEU A 25 -0.58 3.70 4.97
N LEU A 26 0.02 4.74 4.38
CA LEU A 26 0.10 4.90 2.94
C LEU A 26 0.90 3.77 2.29
N ILE A 27 2.08 3.46 2.86
CA ILE A 27 2.93 2.35 2.39
C ILE A 27 2.17 1.03 2.50
N ALA A 28 1.50 0.76 3.62
CA ALA A 28 0.72 -0.47 3.78
C ALA A 28 -0.43 -0.53 2.77
N TRP A 29 -1.15 0.58 2.57
CA TRP A 29 -2.31 0.63 1.70
C TRP A 29 -1.96 0.43 0.22
N ILE A 30 -0.76 0.84 -0.22
CA ILE A 30 -0.28 0.62 -1.60
C ILE A 30 0.53 -0.68 -1.70
N GLY A 31 1.42 -0.91 -0.74
CA GLY A 31 2.33 -2.03 -0.73
C GLY A 31 1.62 -3.37 -0.59
N LEU A 32 0.63 -3.49 0.29
CA LEU A 32 -0.13 -4.73 0.46
C LEU A 32 -0.84 -5.20 -0.82
N PRO A 33 -1.63 -4.37 -1.55
CA PRO A 33 -2.26 -4.81 -2.78
C PRO A 33 -1.24 -5.11 -3.88
N VAL A 34 -0.18 -4.31 -4.01
CA VAL A 34 0.89 -4.60 -4.98
C VAL A 34 1.58 -5.93 -4.66
N LEU A 35 1.88 -6.19 -3.39
CA LEU A 35 2.48 -7.44 -2.95
C LEU A 35 1.54 -8.62 -3.22
N ALA A 36 0.26 -8.53 -2.84
CA ALA A 36 -0.71 -9.59 -3.05
C ALA A 36 -0.89 -9.93 -4.54
N LEU A 37 -1.00 -8.92 -5.40
CA LEU A 37 -1.11 -9.10 -6.84
C LEU A 37 0.18 -9.67 -7.43
N GLY A 38 1.35 -9.18 -7.01
CA GLY A 38 2.64 -9.70 -7.44
C GLY A 38 2.80 -11.18 -7.08
N MET A 39 2.52 -11.56 -5.84
CA MET A 39 2.63 -12.96 -5.41
C MET A 39 1.65 -13.87 -6.15
N ALA A 40 0.44 -13.39 -6.46
CA ALA A 40 -0.53 -14.15 -7.25
C ALA A 40 -0.04 -14.36 -8.70
N LEU A 41 0.55 -13.33 -9.32
CA LEU A 41 1.13 -13.42 -10.67
C LEU A 41 2.35 -14.34 -10.71
N ASP A 42 3.22 -14.26 -9.70
CA ASP A 42 4.38 -15.15 -9.58
C ASP A 42 3.93 -16.62 -9.45
N LEU A 43 2.88 -16.89 -8.67
CA LEU A 43 2.30 -18.22 -8.53
C LEU A 43 1.66 -18.71 -9.84
N ALA A 44 0.92 -17.83 -10.53
CA ALA A 44 0.35 -18.14 -11.83
C ALA A 44 1.43 -18.48 -12.86
N THR A 45 2.54 -17.72 -12.86
CA THR A 45 3.67 -17.95 -13.76
C THR A 45 4.34 -19.29 -13.48
N GLN A 46 4.55 -19.65 -12.21
CA GLN A 46 5.05 -20.97 -11.81
C GLN A 46 4.13 -22.09 -12.30
N TRP A 47 2.82 -21.93 -12.14
CA TRP A 47 1.86 -22.96 -12.54
C TRP A 47 1.77 -23.11 -14.06
N LEU A 48 1.86 -22.01 -14.81
CA LEU A 48 1.72 -22.01 -16.27
C LEU A 48 3.00 -22.41 -17.00
N PHE A 49 4.16 -21.94 -16.55
CA PHE A 49 5.44 -22.09 -17.26
C PHE A 49 6.44 -23.01 -16.56
N GLY A 50 6.18 -23.39 -15.30
CA GLY A 50 7.12 -24.20 -14.50
C GLY A 50 8.35 -23.44 -14.03
N TRP A 51 8.37 -22.10 -14.16
CA TRP A 51 9.50 -21.26 -13.75
C TRP A 51 9.31 -20.73 -12.34
N CYS A 52 10.31 -20.92 -11.49
CA CYS A 52 10.33 -20.27 -10.18
C CYS A 52 10.67 -18.79 -10.35
N VAL A 53 9.76 -17.89 -9.94
CA VAL A 53 9.99 -16.44 -9.92
C VAL A 53 9.48 -15.81 -8.62
N GLY A 54 10.14 -14.73 -8.19
CA GLY A 54 9.67 -13.88 -7.10
C GLY A 54 9.88 -14.45 -5.69
N LEU A 55 9.01 -14.04 -4.76
CA LEU A 55 9.11 -14.36 -3.33
C LEU A 55 8.98 -15.87 -3.03
N TRP A 56 8.35 -16.62 -3.92
CA TRP A 56 8.15 -18.07 -3.78
C TRP A 56 9.45 -18.87 -3.93
N CYS A 57 10.48 -18.31 -4.55
CA CYS A 57 11.76 -18.99 -4.76
C CYS A 57 12.77 -18.80 -3.63
N LEU A 58 12.51 -17.88 -2.69
CA LEU A 58 13.41 -17.71 -1.56
C LEU A 58 13.39 -18.91 -0.59
N ALA A 59 12.36 -19.77 -0.69
CA ALA A 59 12.15 -20.91 0.20
C ALA A 59 12.28 -22.28 -0.48
N ASN A 60 12.63 -22.32 -1.78
CA ASN A 60 12.77 -23.54 -2.57
C ASN A 60 14.22 -23.73 -3.02
#